data_AF-M5RVG0-F1
#
_entry.id   AF-M5RVG0-F1
#
_cell.length_a   1.000
_cell.length_b   1.000
_cell.length_c   1.000
_cell.angle_alpha   90.00
_cell.angle_beta   90.00
_cell.angle_gamma   90.00
#
_symmetry.space_group_name_H-M   'P 1'
#
loop_
_entity.id
_entity.type
_entity.pdbx_description
1 polymer ?
#
loop_
_entity_poly.entity_id
_entity_poly.type
_entity_poly.pdbx_seq_one_letter_code
_entity_poly.pdbx_strand_id
1 'polypeptide(L)'
;MHSLDPVPSDRDRNGPFHGWKDLGYVELSDSAQRTELLDAFDAGIADSDGSAAACFDPRHGLRASYDGKTYDVVICFECMQTIWFVDDVRMPGFLISGSPQTVFDAVLTDASIPLAPSVNH
;
A
#
# COMPACT_ATOMS: atom_id res chain seq x y z
N MET A 1 5.48 -1.19 6.58
CA MET A 1 5.22 -1.53 5.17
C MET A 1 4.71 -2.95 5.14
N HIS A 2 3.53 -3.17 4.56
CA HIS A 2 2.78 -4.43 4.59
C HIS A 2 2.64 -5.00 3.18
N SER A 3 2.74 -6.32 3.07
CA SER A 3 2.35 -7.06 1.88
C SER A 3 0.91 -7.55 2.04
N LEU A 4 0.03 -7.20 1.11
CA LEU A 4 -1.40 -7.48 1.21
C LEU A 4 -1.81 -8.54 0.19
N ASP A 5 -2.63 -9.50 0.62
CA ASP A 5 -3.31 -10.41 -0.29
C ASP A 5 -4.35 -9.61 -1.10
N PRO A 6 -4.24 -9.55 -2.45
CA PRO A 6 -5.11 -8.73 -3.29
C PRO A 6 -6.55 -9.24 -3.31
N VAL A 7 -6.77 -10.52 -3.00
CA VAL A 7 -8.11 -11.10 -2.91
C VAL A 7 -8.66 -10.80 -1.51
N PRO A 8 -9.71 -9.97 -1.39
CA PRO A 8 -10.35 -9.75 -0.10
C PRO A 8 -10.81 -11.09 0.45
N SER A 9 -10.41 -11.44 1.67
CA SER A 9 -10.97 -12.62 2.30
C SER A 9 -12.41 -12.28 2.69
N ASP A 10 -13.41 -12.82 1.99
CA ASP A 10 -14.84 -12.62 2.29
C ASP A 10 -15.20 -12.91 3.76
N ARG A 11 -14.32 -13.63 4.47
CA ARG A 11 -14.47 -14.04 5.87
C ARG A 11 -13.97 -13.01 6.88
N ASP A 12 -13.26 -11.97 6.45
CA ASP A 12 -12.64 -11.03 7.38
C ASP A 12 -12.75 -9.59 6.88
N ARG A 13 -13.95 -9.00 7.00
CA ARG A 13 -14.15 -7.55 6.86
C ARG A 13 -13.36 -6.74 7.90
N ASN A 14 -12.75 -7.42 8.88
CA ASN A 14 -11.84 -6.88 9.88
C ASN A 14 -10.41 -7.41 9.70
N GLY A 15 -10.06 -7.88 8.49
CA GLY A 15 -8.71 -8.32 8.16
C GLY A 15 -7.68 -7.28 8.62
N PRO A 16 -6.46 -7.71 9.01
CA PRO A 16 -5.53 -6.93 9.83
C PRO A 16 -5.17 -5.54 9.26
N PHE A 17 -5.41 -5.34 7.97
CA PHE A 17 -5.22 -4.07 7.29
C PHE A 17 -6.49 -3.69 6.51
N HIS A 18 -7.56 -3.26 7.21
CA HIS A 18 -8.82 -2.77 6.60
C HIS A 18 -9.56 -3.76 5.70
N GLY A 19 -9.52 -5.05 6.04
CA GLY A 19 -10.22 -6.11 5.29
C GLY A 19 -9.33 -6.87 4.29
N TRP A 20 -8.08 -6.45 4.11
CA TRP A 20 -7.07 -7.22 3.38
C TRP A 20 -6.24 -8.07 4.34
N LYS A 21 -5.93 -9.29 3.91
CA LYS A 21 -5.05 -10.20 4.66
C LYS A 21 -3.61 -9.70 4.54
N ASP A 22 -2.96 -9.52 5.68
CA ASP A 22 -1.54 -9.18 5.76
C ASP A 22 -0.70 -10.46 5.62
N LEU A 23 0.15 -10.50 4.60
CA LEU A 23 1.09 -11.61 4.33
C LEU A 23 2.41 -11.45 5.10
N GLY A 24 2.60 -10.30 5.75
CA GLY A 24 3.79 -9.94 6.51
C GLY A 24 4.11 -8.46 6.34
N TYR A 25 4.85 -7.93 7.30
CA TYR A 25 5.26 -6.53 7.29
C TYR A 25 6.69 -6.35 7.77
N VAL A 26 7.25 -5.21 7.40
CA VAL A 26 8.53 -4.70 7.91
C VAL A 26 8.35 -3.29 8.47
N GLU A 27 8.99 -3.05 9.62
CA GLU A 27 9.13 -1.72 10.20
C GLU A 27 10.32 -1.00 9.56
N LEU A 28 10.08 0.20 9.02
CA LEU A 28 11.10 1.02 8.35
C LEU A 28 11.91 1.81 9.39
N SER A 29 12.82 1.12 10.07
CA SER A 29 13.68 1.74 11.11
C SER A 29 14.76 2.65 10.52
N ASP A 30 15.25 2.35 9.32
CA ASP A 30 16.27 3.14 8.64
C ASP A 30 15.66 4.42 8.02
N SER A 31 16.25 5.58 8.36
CA SER A 31 15.74 6.88 7.91
C SER A 31 15.96 7.11 6.42
N ALA A 32 17.02 6.56 5.82
CA ALA A 32 17.29 6.75 4.40
C ALA A 32 16.30 5.92 3.56
N GLN A 33 16.08 4.66 3.93
CA GLN A 33 15.06 3.80 3.32
C GLN A 33 13.66 4.40 3.46
N ARG A 34 13.33 4.99 4.61
CA ARG A 34 12.05 5.67 4.81
C ARG A 34 11.90 6.89 3.89
N THR A 35 12.96 7.68 3.74
CA THR A 35 12.96 8.87 2.87
C THR A 35 12.80 8.45 1.42
N GLU A 36 13.57 7.46 0.95
CA GLU A 36 13.46 6.93 -0.41
C GLU A 36 12.06 6.41 -0.73
N LEU A 37 11.45 5.65 0.20
CA LEU A 37 10.09 5.15 0.02
C LEU A 37 9.06 6.29 -0.09
N LEU A 38 9.17 7.31 0.77
CA LEU A 38 8.27 8.46 0.78
C LEU A 38 8.44 9.34 -0.45
N ASP A 39 9.69 9.59 -0.87
CA ASP A 39 9.99 10.34 -2.11
C ASP A 39 9.41 9.62 -3.33
N ALA A 40 9.55 8.29 -3.40
CA ALA A 40 8.94 7.49 -4.46
C ALA A 40 7.40 7.57 -4.41
N PHE A 41 6.82 7.53 -3.21
CA PHE A 41 5.37 7.63 -3.02
C PHE A 41 4.82 8.98 -3.47
N ASP A 42 5.45 10.08 -3.05
CA ASP A 42 5.06 11.45 -3.43
C ASP A 42 5.22 11.66 -4.94
N ALA A 43 6.32 11.16 -5.54
CA ALA A 43 6.52 11.18 -6.98
C ALA A 43 5.43 10.40 -7.72
N GLY A 44 5.05 9.21 -7.24
CA GLY A 44 3.97 8.42 -7.84
C GLY A 44 2.62 9.13 -7.85
N ILE A 45 2.31 9.89 -6.80
CA ILE A 45 1.10 10.71 -6.73
C ILE A 45 1.18 11.87 -7.73
N ALA A 46 2.31 12.57 -7.77
CA ALA A 46 2.53 13.71 -8.68
C ALA A 46 2.53 13.30 -10.16
N ASP A 47 3.07 12.12 -10.47
CA ASP A 47 3.19 11.58 -11.82
C ASP A 47 1.93 10.84 -12.30
N SER A 48 0.87 10.78 -11.48
CA SER A 48 -0.40 10.20 -11.92
C SER A 48 -0.97 10.99 -13.09
N ASP A 49 -1.31 10.29 -14.18
CA ASP A 49 -1.93 10.88 -15.37
C ASP A 49 -3.46 10.99 -15.27
N GLY A 50 -4.02 10.67 -14.09
CA GLY A 50 -5.46 10.65 -13.85
C GLY A 50 -6.16 9.35 -14.29
N SER A 51 -5.42 8.38 -14.82
CA SER A 51 -5.99 7.08 -15.16
C SER A 51 -6.20 6.20 -13.92
N ALA A 52 -7.21 5.34 -14.01
CA ALA A 52 -7.59 4.41 -12.96
C ALA A 52 -8.21 3.16 -13.61
N ALA A 53 -7.77 1.97 -13.19
CA ALA A 53 -8.40 0.73 -13.64
C ALA A 53 -9.77 0.55 -12.95
N ALA A 54 -10.65 -0.26 -13.55
CA ALA A 54 -11.94 -0.59 -12.92
C ALA A 54 -11.79 -1.57 -11.73
N CYS A 55 -10.62 -2.20 -11.58
CA CYS A 55 -10.31 -3.14 -10.51
C CYS A 55 -9.66 -2.46 -9.29
N PHE A 56 -9.55 -3.21 -8.19
CA PHE A 56 -8.84 -2.78 -6.99
C PHE A 56 -8.30 -3.99 -6.21
N ASP A 57 -7.08 -4.39 -6.58
CA ASP A 57 -6.40 -5.60 -6.11
C ASP A 57 -5.10 -5.20 -5.39
N PRO A 58 -5.21 -4.56 -4.20
CA PRO A 58 -4.07 -3.94 -3.56
C PRO A 58 -3.11 -4.98 -2.99
N ARG A 59 -1.82 -4.75 -3.23
CA ARG A 59 -0.73 -5.66 -2.81
C ARG A 59 0.18 -5.03 -1.75
N HIS A 60 -0.04 -3.76 -1.42
CA HIS A 60 0.85 -2.96 -0.61
C HIS A 60 0.05 -2.15 0.41
N GLY A 61 0.55 -2.11 1.65
CA GLY A 61 -0.01 -1.31 2.74
C GLY A 61 1.06 -0.45 3.40
N LEU A 62 0.81 0.84 3.58
CA LEU A 62 1.67 1.75 4.34
C LEU A 62 0.96 2.15 5.62
N ARG A 63 1.57 1.87 6.79
CA ARG A 63 1.11 2.31 8.10
C ARG A 63 2.11 3.28 8.70
N ALA A 64 1.61 4.41 9.19
CA ALA A 64 2.37 5.40 9.94
C ALA A 64 1.61 5.81 11.20
N SER A 65 2.34 6.02 12.29
CA SER A 65 1.80 6.62 13.50
C SER A 65 2.38 8.02 13.67
N TYR A 66 1.51 9.02 13.76
CA TYR A 66 1.91 10.41 13.95
C TYR A 66 0.84 11.16 14.77
N ASP A 67 1.28 12.00 15.71
CA ASP A 67 0.40 12.80 16.58
C ASP A 67 -0.73 11.99 17.26
N GLY A 68 -0.39 10.78 17.74
CA GLY A 68 -1.34 9.87 18.40
C GLY A 68 -2.36 9.21 17.47
N LYS A 69 -2.24 9.40 16.15
CA LYS A 69 -3.12 8.84 15.13
C LYS A 69 -2.44 7.76 14.31
N THR A 70 -3.25 6.85 13.77
CA THR A 70 -2.80 5.87 12.79
C THR A 70 -3.27 6.27 11.40
N TYR A 71 -2.34 6.33 10.46
CA TYR A 71 -2.56 6.58 9.05
C TYR A 71 -2.25 5.31 8.29
N ASP A 72 -3.23 4.79 7.57
CA ASP A 72 -3.07 3.61 6.74
C ASP A 72 -3.39 3.95 5.29
N VAL A 73 -2.54 3.50 4.37
CA VAL A 73 -2.78 3.58 2.93
C VAL A 73 -2.72 2.18 2.36
N VAL A 74 -3.78 1.78 1.69
CA VAL A 74 -3.91 0.57 0.88
C VAL A 74 -3.68 0.95 -0.57
N ILE A 75 -2.69 0.34 -1.21
CA ILE A 75 -2.16 0.79 -2.50
C ILE A 75 -2.31 -0.35 -3.53
N CYS A 76 -2.93 -0.03 -4.67
CA CYS A 76 -2.88 -0.86 -5.87
C CYS A 76 -2.16 -0.11 -6.99
N PHE A 77 -0.87 -0.38 -7.18
CA PHE A 77 -0.07 0.23 -8.26
C PHE A 77 -0.55 -0.18 -9.65
N GLU A 78 -1.03 -1.42 -9.81
CA GLU A 78 -1.61 -1.92 -11.06
C GLU A 78 -2.91 -1.19 -11.43
N CYS A 79 -3.72 -0.88 -10.41
CA CYS A 79 -5.00 -0.20 -10.57
C CYS A 79 -4.87 1.33 -10.59
N MET A 80 -3.68 1.84 -10.30
CA MET A 80 -3.34 3.26 -10.18
C MET A 80 -4.16 4.03 -9.14
N GLN A 81 -4.52 3.35 -8.05
CA GLN A 81 -5.46 3.87 -7.04
C GLN A 81 -5.02 3.55 -5.61
N THR A 82 -5.43 4.41 -4.67
CA THR A 82 -5.27 4.20 -3.23
C THR A 82 -6.60 4.29 -2.49
N ILE A 83 -6.66 3.60 -1.35
CA ILE A 83 -7.63 3.87 -0.29
C ILE A 83 -6.82 4.21 0.97
N TRP A 84 -7.23 5.21 1.74
CA TRP A 84 -6.52 5.53 2.97
C TRP A 84 -7.46 5.83 4.13
N PHE A 85 -6.94 5.71 5.34
CA PHE A 85 -7.67 5.72 6.60
C PHE A 85 -6.93 6.57 7.64
N VAL A 86 -7.69 7.23 8.51
CA VAL A 86 -7.20 7.87 9.73
C VAL A 86 -8.00 7.31 10.91
N ASP A 87 -7.32 6.64 11.84
CA ASP A 87 -7.95 5.96 12.99
C ASP A 87 -9.14 5.07 12.54
N ASP A 88 -8.91 4.21 11.54
CA ASP A 88 -9.90 3.32 10.91
C ASP A 88 -11.04 4.00 10.13
N VAL A 89 -11.05 5.34 10.04
CA VAL A 89 -12.02 6.08 9.24
C VAL A 89 -11.52 6.24 7.81
N ARG A 90 -12.24 5.66 6.84
CA ARG A 90 -11.92 5.78 5.41
C ARG A 90 -12.03 7.22 4.94
N MET A 91 -10.99 7.68 4.26
CA MET A 91 -10.86 9.01 3.67
C MET A 91 -11.03 8.97 2.14
N PRO A 92 -11.27 10.10 1.45
CA PRO A 92 -11.28 10.17 0.00
C PRO A 92 -9.93 9.73 -0.57
N GLY A 93 -9.91 8.66 -1.37
CA GLY A 93 -8.70 8.15 -2.01
C GLY A 93 -8.07 9.11 -3.01
N PHE A 94 -6.88 8.76 -3.49
CA PHE A 94 -6.17 9.49 -4.54
C PHE A 94 -5.59 8.51 -5.57
N LEU A 95 -5.22 9.06 -6.72
CA LEU A 95 -4.58 8.28 -7.78
C LEU A 95 -3.07 8.28 -7.59
N ILE A 96 -2.44 7.20 -8.06
CA ILE A 96 -1.01 6.99 -7.98
C ILE A 96 -0.55 6.28 -9.25
N SER A 97 0.62 6.63 -9.78
CA SER A 97 1.20 5.90 -10.91
C SER A 97 1.77 4.56 -10.45
N GLY A 98 2.13 3.70 -11.41
CA GLY A 98 2.82 2.43 -11.10
C GLY A 98 4.29 2.57 -10.74
N SER A 99 4.89 3.77 -10.88
CA SER A 99 6.34 3.97 -10.70
C SER A 99 6.89 3.61 -9.31
N PRO A 100 6.17 3.80 -8.19
CA PRO A 100 6.73 3.50 -6.86
C PRO A 100 6.82 2.00 -6.58
N GLN A 101 6.14 1.15 -7.36
CA GLN A 101 6.03 -0.28 -7.06
C GLN A 101 7.40 -0.94 -6.87
N THR A 102 8.41 -0.61 -7.69
CA THR A 102 9.75 -1.21 -7.58
C THR A 102 10.40 -0.93 -6.22
N VAL A 103 10.26 0.30 -5.68
CA VAL A 103 10.82 0.67 -4.38
C VAL A 103 10.05 -0.02 -3.25
N PHE A 104 8.72 -0.08 -3.36
CA PHE A 104 7.86 -0.73 -2.39
C PHE A 104 8.07 -2.26 -2.35
N ASP A 105 8.25 -2.88 -3.51
CA ASP A 105 8.58 -4.30 -3.65
C ASP A 105 9.94 -4.59 -3.01
N ALA A 106 10.96 -3.77 -3.28
CA ALA A 106 12.31 -3.93 -2.73
C ALA A 106 12.31 -3.92 -1.19
N VAL A 107 11.59 -2.97 -0.57
CA VAL A 107 11.45 -2.91 0.90
C VAL A 107 10.92 -4.22 1.49
N LEU A 108 9.92 -4.83 0.86
CA LEU A 108 9.35 -6.08 1.32
C LEU A 108 10.32 -7.26 1.08
N THR A 109 10.91 -7.35 -0.11
CA THR A 109 11.80 -8.47 -0.45
C THR A 109 13.11 -8.46 0.33
N ASP A 110 13.69 -7.29 0.60
CA ASP A 110 14.91 -7.16 1.40
C ASP A 110 14.70 -7.63 2.85
N ALA A 111 13.47 -7.47 3.34
CA ALA A 111 13.03 -7.98 4.64
C ALA A 111 12.53 -9.44 4.59
N SER A 112 12.68 -10.13 3.46
CA SER A 112 12.18 -11.50 3.23
C SER A 112 10.66 -11.65 3.43
N ILE A 113 9.90 -10.57 3.23
CA ILE A 113 8.44 -10.59 3.21
C ILE A 113 7.98 -10.98 1.80
N PRO A 114 7.07 -11.96 1.65
CA PRO A 114 6.61 -12.38 0.33
C PRO A 114 5.81 -11.27 -0.35
N LEU A 115 6.06 -11.05 -1.64
CA LEU A 115 5.18 -10.25 -2.48
C LEU A 115 3.93 -11.03 -2.83
N ALA A 116 2.77 -10.38 -2.78
CA ALA A 116 1.54 -10.99 -3.23
C ALA A 116 1.54 -11.16 -4.76
N PRO A 117 0.97 -12.26 -5.28
CA PRO A 117 0.87 -12.47 -6.73
C PRO A 117 -0.04 -11.42 -7.37
N SER A 118 0.24 -11.07 -8.63
CA SER A 118 -0.73 -10.30 -9.43
C SER A 118 -1.98 -11.15 -9.70
N VAL A 119 -3.13 -10.48 -9.79
CA VAL A 119 -4.39 -11.12 -10.19
C VAL A 119 -4.56 -10.93 -11.68
N ASN A 120 -4.71 -12.02 -12.44
CA ASN A 120 -5.05 -11.90 -13.86
C ASN A 120 -6.55 -11.61 -13.99
N HIS A 121 -6.89 -10.50 -14.64
CA HIS A 121 -8.26 -10.08 -14.94
C HIS A 121 -8.75 -10.57 -16.32
#